data_AF-A0A8J3HJ48-F1
#
_entry.id   AF-A0A8J3HJ48-F1
#
_cell.length_a   1.000
_cell.length_b   1.000
_cell.length_c   1.000
_cell.angle_alpha   90.00
_cell.angle_beta   90.00
_cell.angle_gamma   90.00
#
_symmetry.space_group_name_H-M   'P 1'
#
loop_
_entity.id
_entity.type
_entity.pdbx_description
1 polymer ?
#
loop_
_entity_poly.entity_id
_entity_poly.type
_entity_poly.pdbx_seq_one_letter_code
_entity_poly.pdbx_strand_id
1 'polypeptide(L)'
;MSEQWHTVEEINAARAQREQAIPGYRPPSAFGLGLPLGDGIEFAHVNVGAGLLPAVIVAGTCGHVSGDASYELTPAELDTVLAELAPAEACTDLPHPNLWGWRALRARLGDGDRVVAVYVEDLAATGTDPHVAALRELAAGR
;
A
#
# COMPACT_ATOMS: atom_id res chain seq x y z
N MET A 1 4.00 24.08 9.05
CA MET A 1 3.96 22.93 9.98
C MET A 1 3.48 21.74 9.16
N SER A 2 4.23 20.65 9.14
CA SER A 2 3.76 19.39 8.54
C SER A 2 2.66 18.80 9.40
N GLU A 3 1.63 18.24 8.78
CA GLU A 3 0.56 17.51 9.45
C GLU A 3 1.13 16.33 10.26
N GLN A 4 0.53 16.02 11.41
CA GLN A 4 0.90 14.90 12.28
C GLN A 4 -0.38 14.30 12.90
N TRP A 5 -0.52 12.98 12.83
CA TRP A 5 -1.65 12.26 13.43
C TRP A 5 -1.14 11.51 14.66
N HIS A 6 -1.42 12.05 15.84
CA HIS A 6 -0.99 11.54 17.13
C HIS A 6 -1.93 10.46 17.68
N THR A 7 -3.18 10.39 17.20
CA THR A 7 -4.15 9.37 17.66
C THR A 7 -4.65 8.46 16.54
N VAL A 8 -5.20 7.31 16.95
CA VAL A 8 -5.86 6.37 16.04
C VAL A 8 -7.07 7.01 15.35
N GLU A 9 -7.78 7.90 16.05
CA GLU A 9 -8.91 8.66 15.50
C GLU A 9 -8.47 9.60 14.38
N GLU A 10 -7.35 10.30 14.55
CA GLU A 10 -6.79 11.19 13.53
C GLU A 10 -6.34 10.40 12.28
N ILE A 11 -5.71 9.25 12.46
CA ILE A 11 -5.38 8.30 11.38
C ILE A 11 -6.64 7.85 10.64
N ASN A 12 -7.70 7.51 11.37
CA ASN A 12 -8.97 7.09 10.79
C ASN A 12 -9.69 8.23 10.06
N ALA A 13 -9.62 9.46 10.57
CA ALA A 13 -10.16 10.64 9.89
C ALA A 13 -9.40 10.92 8.60
N ALA A 14 -8.06 10.88 8.64
CA ALA A 14 -7.19 11.06 7.47
C ALA A 14 -7.43 9.99 6.39
N ARG A 15 -7.68 8.75 6.80
CA ARG A 15 -8.11 7.66 5.92
C ARG A 15 -9.45 7.98 5.27
N ALA A 16 -10.47 8.29 6.06
CA ALA A 16 -11.82 8.53 5.57
C ALA A 16 -11.87 9.70 4.57
N GLN A 17 -11.12 10.77 4.83
CA GLN A 17 -11.00 11.91 3.91
C GLN A 17 -10.39 11.49 2.56
N ARG A 18 -9.36 10.66 2.57
CA ARG A 18 -8.71 10.16 1.34
C ARG A 18 -9.61 9.22 0.55
N GLU A 19 -10.32 8.33 1.23
CA GLU A 19 -11.29 7.43 0.58
C GLU A 19 -12.40 8.23 -0.11
N GLN A 20 -12.90 9.31 0.53
CA GLN A 20 -13.89 10.20 -0.06
C GLN A 20 -13.36 11.02 -1.25
N ALA A 21 -12.05 11.25 -1.32
CA ALA A 21 -11.42 12.00 -2.41
C ALA A 21 -11.27 11.18 -3.70
N ILE A 22 -11.47 9.86 -3.67
CA ILE A 22 -11.39 8.97 -4.82
C ILE A 22 -12.79 8.44 -5.15
N PRO A 23 -13.51 9.03 -6.13
CA PRO A 23 -14.84 8.59 -6.49
C PRO A 23 -14.89 7.11 -6.89
N GLY A 24 -15.74 6.34 -6.20
CA GLY A 24 -15.91 4.91 -6.46
C GLY A 24 -14.90 4.01 -5.76
N TYR A 25 -14.02 4.57 -4.91
CA TYR A 25 -13.03 3.78 -4.18
C TYR A 25 -13.69 2.67 -3.35
N ARG A 26 -13.15 1.45 -3.47
CA ARG A 26 -13.51 0.32 -2.61
C ARG A 26 -12.24 -0.21 -1.94
N PRO A 27 -12.21 -0.31 -0.59
CA PRO A 27 -11.06 -0.87 0.10
C PRO A 27 -10.78 -2.31 -0.35
N PRO A 28 -9.51 -2.69 -0.58
CA PRO A 28 -9.16 -4.05 -0.98
C PRO A 28 -9.27 -5.02 0.22
N SER A 29 -9.49 -6.31 -0.08
CA SER A 29 -9.41 -7.40 0.90
C SER A 29 -7.95 -7.69 1.29
N ALA A 30 -7.00 -7.53 0.35
CA ALA A 30 -5.58 -7.57 0.63
C ALA A 30 -4.79 -6.55 -0.20
N PHE A 31 -3.70 -6.05 0.38
CA PHE A 31 -2.85 -5.02 -0.24
C PHE A 31 -1.38 -5.20 0.14
N GLY A 32 -0.48 -4.97 -0.81
CA GLY A 32 0.96 -5.00 -0.59
C GLY A 32 1.71 -4.12 -1.56
N LEU A 33 2.92 -3.72 -1.16
CA LEU A 33 3.89 -3.05 -2.02
C LEU A 33 5.20 -3.85 -1.96
N GLY A 34 5.72 -4.21 -3.13
CA GLY A 34 6.86 -5.12 -3.23
C GLY A 34 7.82 -4.80 -4.36
N LEU A 35 8.98 -5.46 -4.32
CA LEU A 35 10.02 -5.38 -5.34
C LEU A 35 9.89 -6.58 -6.28
N PRO A 36 9.73 -6.38 -7.60
CA PRO A 36 9.84 -7.48 -8.57
C PRO A 36 11.24 -8.10 -8.51
N LEU A 37 11.30 -9.43 -8.42
CA LEU A 37 12.55 -10.21 -8.36
C LEU A 37 12.42 -11.45 -9.24
N GLY A 38 13.11 -11.45 -10.38
CA GLY A 38 12.98 -12.52 -11.37
C GLY A 38 11.52 -12.66 -11.81
N ASP A 39 10.96 -13.87 -11.69
CA ASP A 39 9.57 -14.17 -12.03
C ASP A 39 8.59 -13.92 -10.87
N GLY A 40 9.07 -13.40 -9.73
CA GLY A 40 8.29 -13.20 -8.51
C GLY A 40 8.32 -11.78 -7.97
N ILE A 41 7.80 -11.61 -6.75
CA ILE A 41 7.76 -10.33 -6.04
C ILE A 41 8.04 -10.54 -4.55
N GLU A 42 8.90 -9.69 -3.98
CA GLU A 42 9.17 -9.61 -2.54
C GLU A 42 8.35 -8.46 -1.95
N PHE A 43 7.26 -8.77 -1.24
CA PHE A 43 6.46 -7.75 -0.55
C PHE A 43 7.15 -7.27 0.72
N ALA A 44 7.27 -5.95 0.89
CA ALA A 44 7.78 -5.35 2.12
C ALA A 44 6.85 -5.64 3.32
N HIS A 45 5.54 -5.63 3.06
CA HIS A 45 4.51 -6.06 4.00
C HIS A 45 3.24 -6.45 3.24
N VAL A 46 2.55 -7.49 3.70
CA VAL A 46 1.25 -7.93 3.18
C VAL A 46 0.18 -7.63 4.22
N ASN A 47 -0.83 -6.87 3.81
CA ASN A 47 -2.00 -6.51 4.60
C ASN A 47 -3.17 -7.39 4.16
N VAL A 48 -3.89 -7.98 5.12
CA VAL A 48 -5.12 -8.76 4.88
C VAL A 48 -6.19 -8.22 5.83
N GLY A 49 -7.29 -7.70 5.30
CA GLY A 49 -8.37 -7.07 6.09
C GLY A 49 -7.92 -5.88 6.96
N ALA A 50 -6.76 -5.29 6.66
CA ALA A 50 -6.11 -4.24 7.46
C ALA A 50 -5.29 -3.30 6.56
N GLY A 51 -4.64 -2.29 7.15
CA GLY A 51 -3.73 -1.40 6.41
C GLY A 51 -4.44 -0.42 5.46
N LEU A 52 -5.68 -0.02 5.80
CA LEU A 52 -6.54 0.75 4.91
C LEU A 52 -6.04 2.17 4.60
N LEU A 53 -5.42 2.88 5.57
CA LEU A 53 -4.81 4.18 5.31
C LEU A 53 -3.65 4.08 4.29
N PRO A 54 -2.64 3.21 4.49
CA PRO A 54 -1.62 2.95 3.47
C PRO A 54 -2.20 2.58 2.10
N ALA A 55 -3.23 1.72 2.07
CA ALA A 55 -3.86 1.30 0.81
C ALA A 55 -4.46 2.48 0.05
N VAL A 56 -5.20 3.38 0.71
CA VAL A 56 -5.82 4.52 0.02
C VAL A 56 -4.81 5.60 -0.39
N ILE A 57 -3.72 5.79 0.36
CA ILE A 57 -2.62 6.70 -0.02
C ILE A 57 -1.97 6.23 -1.32
N VAL A 58 -1.62 4.93 -1.40
CA VAL A 58 -1.02 4.38 -2.61
C VAL A 58 -2.01 4.41 -3.77
N ALA A 59 -3.30 4.17 -3.50
CA ALA A 59 -4.34 4.22 -4.51
C ALA A 59 -4.47 5.63 -5.13
N GLY A 60 -4.39 6.68 -4.32
CA GLY A 60 -4.37 8.07 -4.79
C GLY A 60 -3.17 8.38 -5.67
N THR A 61 -2.03 7.74 -5.42
CA THR A 61 -0.81 7.91 -6.24
C THR A 61 -0.90 7.15 -7.56
N CYS A 62 -1.37 5.90 -7.54
CA CYS A 62 -1.36 5.01 -8.72
C CYS A 62 -2.67 5.01 -9.53
N GLY A 63 -3.69 5.76 -9.07
CA GLY A 63 -5.01 5.82 -9.70
C GLY A 63 -5.87 4.58 -9.47
N HIS A 64 -5.59 3.78 -8.44
CA HIS A 64 -6.44 2.64 -8.09
C HIS A 64 -7.78 3.10 -7.51
N VAL A 65 -8.87 2.45 -7.94
CA VAL A 65 -10.22 2.74 -7.46
C VAL A 65 -10.83 1.49 -6.82
N SER A 66 -10.86 0.37 -7.52
CA SER A 66 -11.39 -0.91 -7.01
C SER A 66 -10.90 -2.06 -7.89
N GLY A 67 -11.22 -3.30 -7.51
CA GLY A 67 -10.85 -4.49 -8.25
C GLY A 67 -9.46 -5.04 -7.91
N ASP A 68 -9.11 -6.13 -8.56
CA ASP A 68 -7.76 -6.67 -8.51
C ASP A 68 -6.87 -5.95 -9.53
N ALA A 69 -5.71 -5.47 -9.10
CA ALA A 69 -4.78 -4.81 -9.99
C ALA A 69 -3.38 -4.73 -9.40
N SER A 70 -2.38 -4.65 -10.27
CA SER A 70 -1.01 -4.26 -9.93
C SER A 70 -0.60 -2.99 -10.68
N TYR A 71 0.23 -2.17 -10.04
CA TYR A 71 0.70 -0.88 -10.56
C TYR A 71 2.18 -0.71 -10.27
N GLU A 72 2.98 -0.40 -11.29
CA GLU A 72 4.37 -0.01 -11.10
C GLU A 72 4.45 1.43 -10.58
N LEU A 73 5.32 1.66 -9.60
CA LEU A 73 5.66 2.97 -9.07
C LEU A 73 7.16 3.20 -9.21
N THR A 74 7.50 4.42 -9.62
CA THR A 74 8.84 4.97 -9.58
C THR A 74 9.28 5.24 -8.13
N PRO A 75 10.59 5.39 -7.88
CA PRO A 75 11.09 5.79 -6.56
C PRO A 75 10.53 7.15 -6.11
N ALA A 76 10.28 8.08 -7.04
CA ALA A 76 9.70 9.39 -6.75
C ALA A 76 8.23 9.31 -6.33
N GLU A 77 7.45 8.42 -6.94
CA GLU A 77 6.08 8.13 -6.49
C GLU A 77 6.08 7.44 -5.12
N LEU A 78 7.02 6.53 -4.87
CA LEU A 78 7.20 5.95 -3.53
C LEU A 78 7.59 7.00 -2.49
N ASP A 79 8.45 7.97 -2.84
CA ASP A 79 8.78 9.11 -1.97
C ASP A 79 7.54 9.95 -1.65
N THR A 80 6.63 10.12 -2.62
CA THR A 80 5.36 10.84 -2.41
C THR A 80 4.45 10.07 -1.46
N VAL A 81 4.29 8.76 -1.66
CA VAL A 81 3.55 7.87 -0.75
C VAL A 81 4.12 7.94 0.68
N LEU A 82 5.44 7.90 0.82
CA LEU A 82 6.12 7.97 2.13
C LEU A 82 5.90 9.33 2.80
N ALA A 83 5.95 10.42 2.04
CA ALA A 83 5.69 11.75 2.57
C ALA A 83 4.23 11.89 3.04
N GLU A 84 3.27 11.32 2.32
CA GLU A 84 1.85 11.33 2.71
C GLU A 84 1.55 10.43 3.91
N LEU A 85 2.28 9.33 4.08
CA LEU A 85 2.09 8.41 5.20
C LEU A 85 2.88 8.84 6.46
N ALA A 86 3.92 9.65 6.32
CA ALA A 86 4.77 10.11 7.42
C ALA A 86 4.02 10.71 8.62
N PRO A 87 2.91 11.46 8.48
CA PRO A 87 2.15 11.98 9.62
C PRO A 87 1.67 10.91 10.60
N ALA A 88 1.46 9.66 10.15
CA ALA A 88 1.02 8.56 10.99
C ALA A 88 2.07 8.14 12.04
N GLU A 89 3.35 8.44 11.80
CA GLU A 89 4.45 8.11 12.73
C GLU A 89 4.29 8.77 14.11
N ALA A 90 3.56 9.88 14.18
CA ALA A 90 3.28 10.56 15.44
C ALA A 90 2.38 9.75 16.39
N CYS A 91 1.57 8.82 15.87
CA CYS A 91 0.76 7.92 16.67
C CYS A 91 1.60 6.71 17.09
N THR A 92 2.06 6.71 18.34
CA THR A 92 2.90 5.63 18.88
C THR A 92 2.11 4.41 19.36
N ASP A 93 0.78 4.48 19.35
CA ASP A 93 -0.11 3.36 19.69
C ASP A 93 -0.15 2.26 18.61
N LEU A 94 0.32 2.56 17.40
CA LEU A 94 0.35 1.63 16.27
C LEU A 94 1.79 1.36 15.80
N PRO A 95 2.10 0.13 15.35
CA PRO A 95 3.47 -0.25 14.96
C PRO A 95 3.90 0.21 13.56
N HIS A 96 2.99 0.67 12.70
CA HIS A 96 3.24 1.18 11.33
C HIS A 96 4.12 0.30 10.42
N PRO A 97 3.83 -1.01 10.26
CA PRO A 97 4.69 -1.93 9.50
C PRO A 97 4.86 -1.52 8.02
N ASN A 98 3.83 -0.93 7.39
CA ASN A 98 3.94 -0.42 6.03
C ASN A 98 4.94 0.75 5.94
N LEU A 99 4.87 1.73 6.86
CA LEU A 99 5.77 2.88 6.82
C LEU A 99 7.23 2.45 6.95
N TRP A 100 7.54 1.57 7.92
CA TRP A 100 8.90 1.09 8.12
C TRP A 100 9.38 0.19 6.99
N GLY A 101 8.54 -0.74 6.53
CA GLY A 101 8.86 -1.63 5.42
C GLY A 101 9.12 -0.86 4.13
N TRP A 102 8.33 0.17 3.84
CA TRP A 102 8.47 0.96 2.61
C TRP A 102 9.67 1.91 2.66
N ARG A 103 10.03 2.45 3.83
CA ARG A 103 11.28 3.20 4.00
C ARG A 103 12.50 2.31 3.75
N ALA A 104 12.49 1.09 4.30
CA ALA A 104 13.55 0.11 4.06
C ALA A 104 13.63 -0.32 2.59
N LEU A 105 12.47 -0.52 1.95
CA LEU A 105 12.40 -0.80 0.52
C LEU A 105 12.96 0.37 -0.30
N ARG A 106 12.52 1.60 -0.06
CA ARG A 106 12.98 2.80 -0.77
C ARG A 106 14.49 2.99 -0.68
N ALA A 107 15.11 2.67 0.47
CA ALA A 107 16.55 2.75 0.68
C ALA A 107 17.36 1.73 -0.17
N ARG A 108 16.71 0.67 -0.68
CA ARG A 108 17.33 -0.33 -1.58
C ARG A 108 17.26 0.08 -3.06
N LEU A 109 16.42 1.05 -3.42
CA LEU A 109 16.13 1.41 -4.82
C LEU A 109 17.10 2.47 -5.36
N GLY A 110 17.57 2.26 -6.59
CA GLY A 110 18.10 3.31 -7.46
C GLY A 110 17.01 3.98 -8.31
N ASP A 111 17.34 5.09 -8.96
CA ASP A 111 16.37 5.92 -9.71
C ASP A 111 15.68 5.18 -10.89
N GLY A 112 16.35 4.16 -11.44
CA GLY A 112 15.83 3.32 -12.52
C GLY A 112 14.91 2.19 -12.06
N ASP A 113 14.88 1.88 -10.77
CA ASP A 113 14.14 0.73 -10.25
C ASP A 113 12.64 1.00 -10.16
N ARG A 114 11.84 -0.06 -9.99
CA ARG A 114 10.39 0.01 -9.81
C ARG A 114 9.96 -0.84 -8.64
N VAL A 115 8.92 -0.39 -7.95
CA VAL A 115 8.16 -1.21 -7.00
C VAL A 115 6.77 -1.43 -7.56
N VAL A 116 6.09 -2.46 -7.09
CA VAL A 116 4.74 -2.79 -7.54
C VAL A 116 3.79 -2.74 -6.35
N ALA A 117 2.78 -1.88 -6.46
CA ALA A 117 1.62 -1.88 -5.58
C ALA A 117 0.60 -2.89 -6.10
N VAL A 118 0.05 -3.72 -5.23
CA VAL A 118 -0.86 -4.82 -5.60
C VAL A 118 -2.10 -4.77 -4.70
N TYR A 119 -3.26 -4.82 -5.34
CA TYR A 119 -4.59 -4.82 -4.71
C TYR A 119 -5.33 -6.10 -5.08
N VAL A 120 -5.99 -6.68 -4.08
CA VAL A 120 -6.90 -7.82 -4.24
C VAL A 120 -8.24 -7.44 -3.61
N GLU A 121 -9.29 -7.41 -4.41
CA GLU A 121 -10.67 -7.22 -3.95
C GLU A 121 -11.26 -8.55 -3.48
N ASP A 122 -11.08 -9.61 -4.26
CA ASP A 122 -11.59 -10.96 -3.94
C ASP A 122 -10.44 -11.97 -3.81
N LEU A 123 -10.28 -12.54 -2.61
CA LEU A 123 -9.25 -13.53 -2.31
C LEU A 123 -9.49 -14.88 -2.99
N ALA A 124 -10.74 -15.20 -3.36
CA ALA A 124 -11.09 -16.46 -4.00
C ALA A 124 -11.06 -16.40 -5.53
N ALA A 125 -11.02 -15.19 -6.11
CA ALA A 125 -11.00 -15.01 -7.56
C ALA A 125 -9.65 -15.44 -8.18
N THR A 126 -9.72 -15.82 -9.46
CA THR A 126 -8.56 -16.17 -10.28
C THR A 126 -8.30 -15.08 -11.31
N GLY A 127 -7.03 -14.81 -11.61
CA GLY A 127 -6.64 -13.83 -12.62
C GLY A 127 -5.30 -14.18 -13.27
N THR A 128 -4.97 -13.46 -14.34
CA THR A 128 -3.71 -13.65 -15.09
C THR A 128 -2.58 -12.72 -14.63
N ASP A 129 -2.86 -11.76 -13.74
CA ASP A 129 -1.84 -10.89 -13.16
C ASP A 129 -1.01 -11.69 -12.13
N PRO A 130 0.30 -11.89 -12.39
CA PRO A 130 1.15 -12.72 -11.53
C PRO A 130 1.37 -12.11 -10.15
N HIS A 131 1.37 -10.78 -10.03
CA HIS A 131 1.58 -10.11 -8.75
C HIS A 131 0.34 -10.22 -7.86
N VAL A 132 -0.85 -10.07 -8.45
CA VAL A 132 -2.12 -10.32 -7.77
C VAL A 132 -2.21 -11.77 -7.30
N ALA A 133 -1.82 -12.73 -8.16
CA ALA A 133 -1.78 -14.15 -7.78
C ALA A 133 -0.83 -14.41 -6.60
N ALA A 134 0.38 -13.84 -6.63
CA ALA A 134 1.34 -13.96 -5.54
C ALA A 134 0.82 -13.35 -4.22
N LEU A 135 0.17 -12.18 -4.28
CA LEU A 135 -0.42 -11.57 -3.09
C LEU A 135 -1.53 -12.44 -2.50
N ARG A 136 -2.39 -13.05 -3.34
CA ARG A 136 -3.44 -13.98 -2.89
C ARG A 136 -2.86 -15.19 -2.18
N GLU A 137 -1.83 -15.81 -2.75
CA GLU A 137 -1.17 -16.98 -2.16
C GLU A 137 -0.63 -16.64 -0.75
N LEU A 138 0.05 -15.49 -0.63
CA LEU A 138 0.56 -15.01 0.67
C LEU A 138 -0.55 -14.65 1.65
N ALA A 139 -1.67 -14.11 1.17
CA ALA A 139 -2.81 -13.75 2.00
C ALA A 139 -3.55 -15.00 2.53
N ALA A 140 -3.63 -16.07 1.73
CA ALA A 140 -4.27 -17.34 2.12
C ALA A 140 -3.48 -18.11 3.19
N GLY A 141 -2.18 -17.84 3.34
CA GLY A 141 -1.31 -18.47 4.34
C GLY A 141 -1.31 -17.79 5.72
N ARG A 142 -2.16 -16.77 5.95
CA ARG A 142 -2.25 -16.00 7.20
C ARG A 142 -3.57 -16.26 7.92
#